data_AF-A0A2E7L135-F1
#
_entry.id   AF-A0A2E7L135-F1
#
_cell.length_a   1.000
_cell.length_b   1.000
_cell.length_c   1.000
_cell.angle_alpha   90.00
_cell.angle_beta   90.00
_cell.angle_gamma   90.00
#
_symmetry.space_group_name_H-M   'P 1'
#
loop_
_entity.id
_entity.type
_entity.pdbx_description
1 polymer ?
#
loop_
_entity_poly.entity_id
_entity_poly.type
_entity_poly.pdbx_seq_one_letter_code
_entity_poly.pdbx_strand_id
1 'polypeptide(L)'
;MTIAGQEVRTGDVLHGDANGVVVVPDDVVDQIPAESARKRLLEDELINLTRTNEFTLAAFKELRSQIPILHTDLPTRPQGPTA
;
A
#
# COMPACT_ATOMS: atom_id res chain seq x y z
N MET A 1 7.02 14.07 -18.23
CA MET A 1 8.44 13.74 -17.96
C MET A 1 8.49 12.40 -17.25
N THR A 2 9.54 11.59 -17.44
CA THR A 2 9.70 10.33 -16.71
C THR A 2 10.73 10.48 -15.59
N ILE A 3 10.37 10.10 -14.36
CA ILE A 3 11.25 10.13 -13.18
C ILE A 3 11.21 8.75 -12.53
N ALA A 4 12.38 8.10 -12.37
CA ALA A 4 12.48 6.77 -11.77
C ALA A 4 11.50 5.73 -12.35
N GLY A 5 11.19 5.83 -13.65
CA GLY A 5 10.24 4.94 -14.34
C GLY A 5 8.76 5.30 -14.16
N GLN A 6 8.43 6.38 -13.45
CA GLN A 6 7.08 6.93 -13.34
C GLN A 6 6.87 8.06 -14.36
N GLU A 7 5.72 8.08 -15.03
CA GLU A 7 5.32 9.20 -15.88
C GLU A 7 4.67 10.30 -15.03
N VAL A 8 5.17 11.52 -15.14
CA VAL A 8 4.64 12.71 -14.45
C VAL A 8 4.20 13.74 -15.48
N ARG A 9 2.97 14.23 -15.33
CA ARG A 9 2.36 15.28 -16.14
C ARG A 9 2.04 16.50 -15.27
N THR A 10 1.98 17.67 -15.88
CA THR A 10 1.53 18.88 -15.18
C THR A 10 0.08 18.69 -14.76
N GLY A 11 -0.22 18.92 -13.47
CA GLY A 11 -1.53 18.68 -12.88
C GLY A 11 -1.56 17.45 -11.96
N ASP A 12 -0.67 16.47 -12.18
CA ASP A 12 -0.58 15.30 -11.30
C ASP A 12 -0.18 15.71 -9.87
N VAL A 13 -0.73 14.99 -8.89
CA VAL A 13 -0.37 15.15 -7.48
C VAL A 13 0.79 14.24 -7.15
N LEU A 14 1.82 14.78 -6.51
CA LEU A 14 2.95 14.01 -6.00
C LEU A 14 2.79 13.82 -4.50
N HIS A 15 2.63 12.57 -4.06
CA HIS A 15 2.60 12.23 -2.64
C HIS A 15 3.95 11.63 -2.21
N GLY A 16 4.66 12.32 -1.31
CA GLY A 16 5.94 11.87 -0.78
C GLY A 16 5.88 11.61 0.72
N ASP A 17 6.36 10.44 1.16
CA ASP A 17 6.49 10.07 2.57
C ASP A 17 7.86 9.40 2.84
N ALA A 18 8.03 8.76 4.00
CA ALA A 18 9.27 8.06 4.35
C ALA A 18 9.57 6.83 3.47
N ASN A 19 8.59 6.32 2.72
CA ASN A 19 8.71 5.17 1.84
C ASN A 19 9.08 5.55 0.40
N GLY A 20 8.85 6.81 0.00
CA GLY A 20 9.21 7.33 -1.32
C GLY A 20 8.21 8.33 -1.86
N VAL A 21 8.14 8.43 -3.19
CA VAL A 21 7.20 9.32 -3.89
C VAL A 21 6.30 8.49 -4.80
N VAL A 22 5.01 8.74 -4.72
CA VAL A 22 3.97 8.19 -5.60
C VAL A 22 3.39 9.32 -6.45
N VAL A 23 3.22 9.05 -7.74
CA VAL A 23 2.54 9.95 -8.67
C VAL A 23 1.07 9.57 -8.72
N VAL A 24 0.20 10.53 -8.46
CA VAL A 24 -1.26 10.40 -8.56
C VAL A 24 -1.71 11.17 -9.79
N PRO A 25 -2.26 10.49 -10.80
CA PRO A 25 -2.88 11.15 -11.94
C PRO A 25 -4.04 12.05 -11.51
N ASP A 26 -4.16 13.22 -12.16
CA ASP A 26 -5.20 14.21 -11.88
C ASP A 26 -6.64 13.65 -12.02
N ASP A 27 -6.86 12.74 -12.96
CA ASP A 27 -8.18 12.16 -13.26
C ASP A 27 -8.74 11.23 -12.17
N VAL A 28 -7.91 10.81 -11.20
CA VAL A 28 -8.31 9.92 -10.10
C VAL A 28 -8.10 10.51 -8.71
N VAL A 29 -7.54 11.73 -8.60
CA VAL A 29 -7.15 12.33 -7.32
C VAL A 29 -8.32 12.45 -6.35
N ASP A 30 -9.50 12.83 -6.84
CA ASP A 30 -10.70 13.05 -6.03
C ASP A 30 -11.25 11.75 -5.41
N GLN A 31 -10.88 10.60 -5.96
CA GLN A 31 -11.32 9.28 -5.46
C GLN A 31 -10.44 8.79 -4.30
N ILE A 32 -9.21 9.30 -4.20
CA ILE A 32 -8.22 8.81 -3.24
C ILE A 32 -8.64 8.98 -1.78
N PRO A 33 -9.19 10.13 -1.33
CA PRO A 33 -9.54 10.28 0.08
C PRO A 33 -10.54 9.22 0.57
N ALA A 34 -11.60 8.98 -0.20
CA ALA A 34 -12.63 8.00 0.13
C ALA A 34 -12.08 6.56 0.12
N GLU A 35 -11.33 6.20 -0.91
CA GLU A 35 -10.74 4.86 -1.01
C GLU A 35 -9.65 4.63 0.05
N SER A 36 -8.88 5.65 0.41
CA SER A 36 -7.86 5.56 1.47
C SER A 36 -8.49 5.35 2.84
N ALA A 37 -9.58 6.06 3.15
CA ALA A 37 -10.33 5.85 4.38
C ALA A 37 -10.92 4.43 4.45
N ARG A 38 -11.50 3.94 3.35
CA ARG A 38 -12.02 2.58 3.25
C ARG A 38 -10.92 1.53 3.45
N LYS A 39 -9.75 1.72 2.84
CA LYS A 39 -8.58 0.84 3.02
C LYS A 39 -8.07 0.86 4.45
N ARG A 40 -8.02 2.05 5.07
CA ARG A 40 -7.53 2.19 6.44
C ARG A 40 -8.35 1.37 7.44
N LEU A 41 -9.67 1.35 7.28
CA LEU A 41 -10.56 0.54 8.14
C LEU A 41 -10.26 -0.96 8.03
N LEU A 42 -9.96 -1.46 6.83
CA LEU A 42 -9.60 -2.87 6.61
C LEU A 42 -8.22 -3.20 7.18
N GLU A 43 -7.26 -2.29 7.03
CA GLU A 43 -5.92 -2.44 7.60
C GLU A 43 -5.94 -2.41 9.13
N ASP A 44 -6.79 -1.58 9.73
CA ASP A 44 -6.89 -1.45 11.19
C ASP A 44 -7.30 -2.79 11.83
N GLU A 45 -8.17 -3.57 11.21
CA GLU A 45 -8.54 -4.91 11.69
C GLU A 45 -7.32 -5.84 11.75
N LEU A 46 -6.53 -5.87 10.67
CA LEU A 46 -5.32 -6.68 10.58
C LEU A 46 -4.25 -6.21 11.57
N ILE A 47 -4.07 -4.90 11.70
CA ILE A 47 -3.15 -4.29 12.67
C ILE A 47 -3.58 -4.63 14.09
N ASN A 48 -4.88 -4.56 14.40
CA ASN A 48 -5.39 -4.87 15.72
C ASN A 48 -5.14 -6.33 16.09
N LEU A 49 -5.32 -7.28 15.16
CA LEU A 49 -4.95 -8.69 15.39
C LEU A 49 -3.49 -8.83 15.84
N THR A 50 -2.55 -8.11 15.21
CA THR A 50 -1.12 -8.17 15.58
C THR A 50 -0.81 -7.63 16.97
N ARG A 51 -1.72 -6.85 17.57
CA ARG A 51 -1.58 -6.29 18.91
C ARG A 51 -2.22 -7.16 20.00
N THR A 52 -2.87 -8.26 19.63
CA THR A 52 -3.50 -9.18 20.59
C THR A 52 -2.55 -10.30 21.02
N ASN A 53 -2.82 -10.90 22.18
CA ASN A 53 -2.13 -12.12 22.62
C ASN A 53 -2.53 -13.37 21.82
N GLU A 54 -3.56 -13.26 20.96
CA GLU A 54 -4.06 -14.33 20.09
C GLU A 54 -3.37 -14.32 18.72
N PHE A 55 -2.41 -13.40 18.51
CA PHE A 55 -1.69 -13.29 17.26
C PHE A 55 -0.96 -14.59 16.90
N THR A 56 -1.27 -15.10 15.71
CA THR A 56 -0.47 -16.13 15.04
C THR A 56 -0.30 -15.77 13.58
N LEU A 57 0.79 -16.24 12.97
CA LEU A 57 1.02 -16.05 11.53
C LEU A 57 -0.10 -16.70 10.69
N ALA A 58 -0.66 -17.81 11.15
CA ALA A 58 -1.77 -18.48 10.48
C ALA A 58 -3.03 -17.61 10.48
N ALA A 59 -3.43 -17.09 11.65
CA ALA A 59 -4.59 -16.19 11.78
C ALA A 59 -4.41 -14.91 10.95
N PHE A 60 -3.20 -14.34 10.92
CA PHE A 60 -2.88 -13.17 10.09
C PHE A 60 -3.04 -13.46 8.60
N LYS A 61 -2.52 -14.60 8.11
CA LYS A 61 -2.63 -14.99 6.70
C LYS A 61 -4.09 -15.24 6.31
N GLU A 62 -4.85 -15.89 7.18
CA GLU A 62 -6.27 -16.14 6.99
C GLU A 62 -7.05 -14.83 6.85
N LEU A 63 -6.94 -13.94 7.85
CA LEU A 63 -7.60 -12.64 7.83
C LEU A 63 -7.18 -11.79 6.62
N ARG A 64 -5.88 -11.78 6.30
CA ARG A 64 -5.36 -11.07 5.12
C ARG A 64 -5.95 -11.59 3.80
N SER A 65 -6.12 -12.91 3.66
CA SER A 65 -6.66 -13.51 2.43
C SER A 65 -8.08 -13.06 2.12
N GLN A 66 -8.82 -12.65 3.15
CA GLN A 66 -10.18 -12.13 3.07
C GLN A 66 -10.23 -10.64 2.69
N ILE A 67 -9.08 -9.94 2.74
CA ILE A 67 -8.96 -8.52 2.36
C ILE A 67 -8.47 -8.42 0.90
N PRO A 68 -9.34 -8.05 -0.08
CA PRO A 68 -9.06 -8.17 -1.51
C PRO A 68 -7.89 -7.31 -2.05
N ILE A 69 -7.40 -6.38 -1.24
CA ILE A 69 -6.49 -5.30 -1.66
C ILE A 69 -5.07 -5.49 -1.10
N LEU A 70 -4.87 -6.46 -0.21
CA LEU A 70 -3.57 -6.82 0.37
C LEU A 70 -2.97 -8.04 -0.33
N HIS A 71 -3.15 -8.18 -1.65
CA HIS A 71 -2.44 -9.19 -2.42
C HIS A 71 -0.93 -8.90 -2.41
N THR A 72 -0.13 -9.92 -2.11
CA THR A 72 1.35 -9.90 -2.07
C THR A 72 2.00 -9.67 -3.46
N ASP A 73 1.35 -8.95 -4.37
CA ASP A 73 1.95 -8.65 -5.68
C ASP A 73 2.63 -7.28 -5.68
N LEU A 74 3.10 -6.82 -4.51
CA LEU A 74 4.29 -5.98 -4.51
C LEU A 74 5.41 -6.87 -5.06
N PRO A 75 5.98 -6.58 -6.25
CA PRO A 75 7.15 -7.31 -6.70
C PRO A 75 8.15 -7.27 -5.57
N THR A 76 8.54 -8.43 -5.04
CA THR A 76 9.57 -8.53 -4.02
C THR A 76 10.73 -7.68 -4.52
N ARG A 77 11.07 -6.61 -3.79
CA ARG A 77 12.26 -5.82 -4.10
C ARG A 77 13.39 -6.83 -4.28
N PRO A 78 14.09 -6.87 -5.45
CA PRO A 78 15.19 -7.80 -5.60
C PRO A 78 16.13 -7.55 -4.43
N GLN A 79 16.35 -8.59 -3.62
CA GLN A 79 17.36 -8.53 -2.58
C GLN A 79 18.67 -8.30 -3.33
N GLY A 80 19.23 -7.10 -3.18
CA GLY A 80 20.56 -6.81 -3.71
C GLY A 80 21.54 -7.87 -3.20
N PRO A 81 22.64 -8.13 -3.92
CA PRO A 81 23.54 -9.23 -3.59
C PRO A 81 23.98 -9.13 -2.14
N THR A 82 23.74 -10.22 -1.39
CA THR A 82 24.31 -10.43 -0.06
C THR A 82 25.83 -10.33 -0.20
N ALA A 83 26.41 -9.29 0.39
CA ALA A 83 27.85 -9.17 0.57
C ALA A 83 28.32 -10.10 1.70
#